data_AF-A0A452YID1-F1
#
_entry.id   AF-A0A452YID1-F1
#
_cell.length_a   1.000
_cell.length_b   1.000
_cell.length_c   1.000
_cell.angle_alpha   90.00
_cell.angle_beta   90.00
_cell.angle_gamma   90.00
#
_symmetry.space_group_name_H-M   'P 1'
#
loop_
_entity.id
_entity.type
_entity.pdbx_description
1 polymer ?
#
loop_
_entity_poly.entity_id
_entity_poly.type
_entity_poly.pdbx_seq_one_letter_code
_entity_poly.pdbx_strand_id
1 'polypeptide(L)'
;MSTAAPFRLLLPLHPPLTPRRHSAPVLPSVPRRGTVPSPRLRLRLRLAAGGGDAPPPAADELDCVGTGSDVECVVDGDPGAEEGVAPALAGREWWEWVSLVSPFFFWGTAMVAMKGVIPKTGPFFVAALRLLPAGALVVAFAAARGRKQPSGWAAWGAIAAFGLIDAACFQGFLTEGLQKTSAGLGSVIIDSQPLTVAILAALFFGESIGAIGAGGLVLGVVGLLLLEVPALSVEGSNTSVWGSGEWWMFLSAQSMAVGTIMVRWVSKYSDPIMATGWHMVLGGIPLLVISVLNHDPALNGHIQELTWSDIVALGYTSIFGSAVSYGVYFYNATRGSLTTLSSLTFLTPMFASIFGFLYLGETFAPEQIGGALLTLVAIYMVNYKSIIGEK
;
A
#
# COMPACT_ATOMS: atom_id res chain seq x y z
N MET A 1 50.31 -12.61 -41.14
CA MET A 1 49.57 -11.49 -40.54
C MET A 1 48.21 -11.43 -41.22
N SER A 2 47.27 -12.29 -40.82
CA SER A 2 46.34 -12.14 -39.68
C SER A 2 45.10 -11.34 -40.13
N THR A 3 44.11 -11.93 -40.82
CA THR A 3 43.02 -12.87 -40.42
C THR A 3 41.76 -12.23 -39.84
N ALA A 4 40.62 -12.61 -40.46
CA ALA A 4 39.30 -12.90 -39.87
C ALA A 4 38.50 -11.74 -39.24
N ALA A 5 37.16 -11.66 -39.29
CA ALA A 5 36.06 -12.36 -39.96
C ALA A 5 34.77 -11.54 -39.66
N PRO A 6 33.68 -11.65 -40.46
CA PRO A 6 32.38 -11.07 -40.09
C PRO A 6 31.63 -11.99 -39.11
N PHE A 7 31.19 -11.44 -37.98
CA PHE A 7 30.46 -12.18 -36.95
C PHE A 7 28.98 -12.35 -37.36
N ARG A 8 28.56 -13.61 -37.54
CA ARG A 8 27.16 -14.05 -37.76
C ARG A 8 26.40 -13.99 -36.44
N LEU A 9 25.28 -13.26 -36.40
CA LEU A 9 24.28 -13.39 -35.34
C LEU A 9 23.26 -14.47 -35.77
N LEU A 10 23.30 -15.63 -35.11
CA LEU A 10 22.33 -16.71 -35.26
C LEU A 10 21.10 -16.42 -34.40
N LEU A 11 19.97 -16.10 -35.04
CA LEU A 11 18.64 -16.23 -34.43
C LEU A 11 18.23 -17.71 -34.43
N PRO A 12 17.67 -18.26 -33.33
CA PRO A 12 16.97 -19.53 -33.39
C PRO A 12 15.59 -19.33 -34.02
N LEU A 13 15.40 -19.89 -35.22
CA LEU A 13 14.11 -20.05 -35.89
C LEU A 13 13.32 -21.18 -35.21
N HIS A 14 12.13 -20.85 -34.68
CA HIS A 14 11.13 -21.85 -34.28
C HIS A 14 10.58 -22.57 -35.54
N PRO A 15 10.36 -23.90 -35.49
CA PRO A 15 9.69 -24.63 -36.57
C PRO A 15 8.17 -24.41 -36.55
N PRO A 16 7.48 -24.55 -37.70
CA PRO A 16 6.05 -24.27 -37.83
C PRO A 16 5.17 -25.38 -37.23
N LEU A 17 4.10 -24.96 -36.56
CA LEU A 17 3.04 -25.81 -36.02
C LEU A 17 2.18 -26.40 -37.15
N THR A 18 2.10 -27.72 -37.23
CA THR A 18 1.12 -28.45 -38.07
C THR A 18 -0.24 -28.53 -37.37
N PRO A 19 -1.38 -28.32 -38.06
CA PRO A 19 -2.70 -28.43 -37.45
C PRO A 19 -3.18 -29.88 -37.45
N ARG A 20 -3.54 -30.43 -36.28
CA ARG A 20 -4.29 -31.70 -36.17
C ARG A 20 -5.72 -31.45 -35.68
N ARG A 21 -6.61 -32.22 -36.31
CA ARG A 21 -8.06 -32.08 -36.44
C ARG A 21 -8.84 -32.26 -35.13
N HIS A 22 -9.99 -31.59 -35.09
CA HIS A 22 -11.10 -31.85 -34.17
C HIS A 22 -11.48 -33.34 -34.08
N SER A 23 -11.71 -33.82 -32.85
CA SER A 23 -12.58 -34.96 -32.53
C SER A 23 -13.09 -34.76 -31.09
N ALA A 24 -14.40 -34.88 -30.90
CA ALA A 24 -15.13 -34.65 -29.65
C ALA A 24 -14.69 -35.58 -28.49
N PRO A 25 -14.87 -35.18 -27.21
CA PRO A 25 -14.56 -36.05 -26.08
C PRO A 25 -15.68 -37.09 -25.86
N VAL A 26 -15.32 -38.36 -26.06
CA VAL A 26 -16.03 -39.53 -25.53
C VAL A 26 -15.46 -39.81 -24.15
N LEU A 27 -16.32 -39.82 -23.12
CA LEU A 27 -16.00 -40.30 -21.77
C LEU A 27 -15.69 -41.81 -21.81
N PRO A 28 -14.66 -42.27 -21.08
CA PRO A 28 -14.80 -43.57 -20.43
C PRO A 28 -14.27 -43.59 -18.99
N SER A 29 -15.18 -44.03 -18.11
CA SER A 29 -15.01 -44.98 -17.01
C SER A 29 -13.61 -45.24 -16.43
N VAL A 30 -13.52 -44.96 -15.13
CA VAL A 30 -12.48 -45.37 -14.16
C VAL A 30 -12.05 -46.84 -14.27
N PRO A 31 -10.74 -47.14 -14.28
CA PRO A 31 -10.22 -48.42 -13.82
C PRO A 31 -9.50 -48.30 -12.46
N ARG A 32 -9.83 -49.26 -11.59
CA ARG A 32 -9.19 -49.53 -10.29
C ARG A 32 -7.73 -49.98 -10.43
N ARG A 33 -6.93 -49.61 -9.41
CA ARG A 33 -5.69 -50.23 -8.90
C ARG A 33 -4.61 -50.64 -9.93
N GLY A 34 -3.53 -49.86 -9.95
CA GLY A 34 -2.22 -50.27 -10.46
C GLY A 34 -1.13 -49.51 -9.71
N THR A 35 -0.28 -50.25 -8.99
CA THR A 35 0.90 -49.75 -8.28
C THR A 35 1.96 -49.26 -9.27
N VAL A 36 2.32 -47.97 -9.20
CA VAL A 36 3.46 -47.40 -9.92
C VAL A 36 4.49 -46.94 -8.87
N PRO A 37 5.78 -47.28 -9.00
CA PRO A 37 6.79 -46.92 -8.00
C PRO A 37 7.18 -45.45 -8.15
N SER A 38 6.89 -44.63 -7.14
CA SER A 38 7.29 -43.22 -7.08
C SER A 38 8.68 -43.05 -6.42
N PRO A 39 9.46 -42.02 -6.82
CA PRO A 39 10.79 -41.77 -6.27
C PRO A 39 10.69 -41.34 -4.80
N ARG A 40 11.62 -41.84 -3.98
CA ARG A 40 11.69 -41.62 -2.52
C ARG A 40 11.73 -40.12 -2.17
N LEU A 41 10.58 -39.54 -1.85
CA LEU A 41 10.47 -38.22 -1.23
C LEU A 41 10.85 -38.35 0.25
N ARG A 42 11.98 -37.79 0.68
CA ARG A 42 12.34 -37.73 2.10
C ARG A 42 11.54 -36.60 2.76
N LEU A 43 10.43 -36.94 3.38
CA LEU A 43 9.67 -36.02 4.24
C LEU A 43 10.45 -35.77 5.54
N ARG A 44 10.84 -34.52 5.82
CA ARG A 44 11.36 -34.12 7.13
C ARG A 44 10.17 -33.72 8.01
N LEU A 45 9.67 -34.64 8.84
CA LEU A 45 8.79 -34.28 9.94
C LEU A 45 9.57 -33.46 10.98
N ARG A 46 9.17 -32.21 11.21
CA ARG A 46 9.53 -31.47 12.42
C ARG A 46 8.53 -31.85 13.50
N LEU A 47 8.89 -32.81 14.35
CA LEU A 47 8.18 -33.07 15.60
C LEU A 47 8.32 -31.83 16.49
N ALA A 48 7.19 -31.17 16.79
CA ALA A 48 7.13 -30.18 17.85
C ALA A 48 7.43 -30.87 19.18
N ALA A 49 8.26 -30.24 19.99
CA ALA A 49 8.87 -30.82 21.17
C ALA A 49 7.83 -31.26 22.23
N GLY A 50 7.84 -32.56 22.54
CA GLY A 50 7.28 -33.17 23.73
C GLY A 50 8.06 -34.46 23.98
N GLY A 51 8.76 -34.54 25.11
CA GLY A 51 9.70 -35.64 25.40
C GLY A 51 9.00 -36.99 25.54
N GLY A 52 9.54 -38.01 24.84
CA GLY A 52 9.19 -39.41 25.00
C GLY A 52 9.56 -40.24 23.77
N ASP A 53 10.29 -41.34 23.98
CA ASP A 53 10.61 -42.36 22.96
C ASP A 53 9.35 -43.09 22.48
N ALA A 54 8.54 -42.44 21.63
CA ALA A 54 7.45 -43.10 20.91
C ALA A 54 7.90 -43.42 19.47
N PRO A 55 7.71 -44.66 18.98
CA PRO A 55 7.97 -44.99 17.58
C PRO A 55 7.05 -44.16 16.66
N PRO A 56 7.49 -43.86 15.42
CA PRO A 56 6.67 -43.09 14.49
C PRO A 56 5.35 -43.83 14.20
N PRO A 57 4.22 -43.10 14.05
CA PRO A 57 2.92 -43.69 13.79
C PRO A 57 2.92 -44.47 12.46
N ALA A 58 2.11 -45.52 12.40
CA ALA A 58 1.99 -46.37 11.22
C ALA A 58 1.35 -45.59 10.06
N ALA A 59 1.72 -45.92 8.81
CA ALA A 59 1.25 -45.22 7.62
C ALA A 59 -0.29 -45.25 7.42
N ASP A 60 -0.99 -46.12 8.14
CA ASP A 60 -2.44 -46.31 8.05
C ASP A 60 -3.24 -45.30 8.91
N GLU A 61 -2.59 -44.46 9.74
CA GLU A 61 -3.18 -43.39 10.57
C GLU A 61 -3.02 -41.97 9.99
N LEU A 62 -2.46 -41.85 8.79
CA LEU A 62 -2.21 -40.56 8.12
C LEU A 62 -3.16 -40.39 6.94
N ASP A 63 -4.09 -39.43 7.05
CA ASP A 63 -4.87 -38.99 5.90
C ASP A 63 -4.19 -37.76 5.28
N CYS A 64 -3.72 -37.92 4.05
CA CYS A 64 -2.96 -36.90 3.34
C CYS A 64 -3.73 -36.48 2.09
N VAL A 65 -4.11 -35.20 2.00
CA VAL A 65 -4.84 -34.66 0.85
C VAL A 65 -4.00 -33.58 0.18
N GLY A 66 -3.70 -33.76 -1.11
CA GLY A 66 -2.95 -32.78 -1.91
C GLY A 66 -2.49 -33.33 -3.26
N THR A 67 -2.11 -32.45 -4.18
CA THR A 67 -1.47 -32.83 -5.45
C THR A 67 -0.23 -31.95 -5.71
N GLY A 68 0.92 -32.57 -5.94
CA GLY A 68 2.19 -31.87 -6.18
C GLY A 68 3.07 -31.78 -4.93
N SER A 69 3.80 -30.67 -4.79
CA SER A 69 4.77 -30.44 -3.71
C SER A 69 4.15 -30.00 -2.38
N ASP A 70 2.84 -29.72 -2.35
CA ASP A 70 2.10 -29.31 -1.16
C ASP A 70 1.15 -30.46 -0.76
N VAL A 71 1.66 -31.35 0.08
CA VAL A 71 0.88 -32.42 0.70
C VAL A 71 0.84 -32.14 2.20
N GLU A 72 -0.35 -31.82 2.71
CA GLU A 72 -0.63 -31.79 4.14
C GLU A 72 -1.13 -33.16 4.57
N CYS A 73 -0.49 -33.71 5.60
CA CYS A 73 -0.86 -34.98 6.21
C CYS A 73 -1.31 -34.69 7.64
N VAL A 74 -2.55 -35.05 7.96
CA VAL A 74 -3.11 -34.95 9.31
C VAL A 74 -3.10 -36.36 9.91
N VAL A 75 -2.66 -36.45 11.17
CA VAL A 75 -2.81 -37.67 11.97
C VAL A 75 -4.14 -37.53 12.69
N ASP A 76 -5.04 -38.50 12.52
CA ASP A 76 -6.29 -38.54 13.28
C ASP A 76 -5.96 -38.75 14.77
N GLY A 77 -5.89 -37.64 15.51
CA GLY A 77 -5.69 -37.63 16.94
C GLY A 77 -7.02 -37.85 17.67
N ASP A 78 -6.96 -38.67 18.72
CA ASP A 78 -7.99 -38.95 19.73
C ASP A 78 -9.03 -37.81 19.93
N PRO A 79 -10.36 -38.07 19.95
CA PRO A 79 -11.42 -37.05 20.02
C PRO A 79 -11.44 -36.18 21.29
N GLY A 80 -10.43 -36.29 22.17
CA GLY A 80 -10.34 -35.58 23.44
C GLY A 80 -9.36 -34.39 23.47
N ALA A 81 -8.67 -34.06 22.37
CA ALA A 81 -7.62 -33.02 22.37
C ALA A 81 -8.02 -31.67 21.75
N GLU A 82 -9.25 -31.50 21.27
CA GLU A 82 -9.67 -30.28 20.54
C GLU A 82 -9.97 -29.07 21.44
N GLU A 83 -10.17 -29.24 22.75
CA GLU A 83 -10.55 -28.13 23.64
C GLU A 83 -9.43 -27.11 23.90
N GLY A 84 -8.18 -27.40 23.52
CA GLY A 84 -7.01 -26.54 23.79
C GLY A 84 -6.43 -25.76 22.59
N VAL A 85 -6.82 -26.09 21.35
CA VAL A 85 -6.18 -25.53 20.13
C VAL A 85 -7.00 -24.38 19.52
N ALA A 86 -8.31 -24.36 19.72
CA ALA A 86 -9.22 -23.34 19.20
C ALA A 86 -8.89 -21.89 19.64
N PRO A 87 -8.49 -21.60 20.90
CA PRO A 87 -8.16 -20.23 21.31
C PRO A 87 -6.89 -19.70 20.62
N ALA A 88 -5.93 -20.58 20.33
CA ALA A 88 -4.64 -20.22 19.76
C ALA A 88 -4.71 -19.95 18.24
N LEU A 89 -5.61 -20.62 17.53
CA LEU A 89 -5.90 -20.34 16.12
C LEU A 89 -6.74 -19.07 15.96
N ALA A 90 -7.79 -18.88 16.77
CA ALA A 90 -8.58 -17.64 16.79
C ALA A 90 -7.73 -16.41 17.14
N GLY A 91 -6.76 -16.54 18.05
CA GLY A 91 -5.82 -15.47 18.38
C GLY A 91 -4.84 -15.13 17.24
N ARG A 92 -4.48 -16.09 16.39
CA ARG A 92 -3.63 -15.85 15.20
C ARG A 92 -4.40 -15.15 14.10
N GLU A 93 -5.63 -15.58 13.81
CA GLU A 93 -6.49 -14.92 12.82
C GLU A 93 -6.80 -13.46 13.21
N TRP A 94 -7.14 -13.21 14.49
CA TRP A 94 -7.32 -11.85 15.00
C TRP A 94 -6.08 -10.97 14.79
N TRP A 95 -4.89 -11.50 15.07
CA TRP A 95 -3.65 -10.74 14.95
C TRP A 95 -3.29 -10.42 13.50
N GLU A 96 -3.60 -11.34 12.59
CA GLU A 96 -3.47 -11.12 11.15
C GLU A 96 -4.40 -10.00 10.68
N TRP A 97 -5.67 -10.02 11.08
CA TRP A 97 -6.62 -8.95 10.77
C TRP A 97 -6.20 -7.59 11.34
N VAL A 98 -5.76 -7.55 12.60
CA VAL A 98 -5.26 -6.30 13.21
C VAL A 98 -4.03 -5.79 12.47
N SER A 99 -3.09 -6.67 12.12
CA SER A 99 -1.91 -6.31 11.33
C SER A 99 -2.31 -5.73 9.96
N LEU A 100 -3.29 -6.33 9.29
CA LEU A 100 -3.77 -5.88 7.98
C LEU A 100 -4.50 -4.52 8.04
N VAL A 101 -5.34 -4.30 9.04
CA VAL A 101 -6.17 -3.09 9.16
C VAL A 101 -5.40 -1.91 9.76
N SER A 102 -4.43 -2.19 10.62
CA SER A 102 -3.74 -1.15 11.41
C SER A 102 -3.11 -0.01 10.60
N PRO A 103 -2.47 -0.21 9.42
CA PRO A 103 -1.91 0.90 8.66
C PRO A 103 -2.98 1.88 8.20
N PHE A 104 -4.12 1.37 7.74
CA PHE A 104 -5.23 2.18 7.25
C PHE A 104 -5.92 2.96 8.37
N PHE A 105 -6.05 2.34 9.54
CA PHE A 105 -6.48 3.00 10.76
C PHE A 105 -5.56 4.16 11.13
N PHE A 106 -4.25 3.91 11.20
CA PHE A 106 -3.26 4.91 11.57
C PHE A 106 -3.12 6.02 10.54
N TRP A 107 -3.26 5.75 9.24
CA TRP A 107 -3.27 6.80 8.21
C TRP A 107 -4.48 7.71 8.34
N GLY A 108 -5.68 7.14 8.50
CA GLY A 108 -6.92 7.94 8.61
C GLY A 108 -6.91 8.81 9.87
N THR A 109 -6.58 8.22 11.01
CA THR A 109 -6.49 8.95 12.29
C THR A 109 -5.32 9.93 12.34
N ALA A 110 -4.20 9.65 11.65
CA ALA A 110 -3.11 10.62 11.52
C ALA A 110 -3.53 11.87 10.73
N MET A 111 -4.39 11.76 9.71
CA MET A 111 -4.95 12.95 9.05
C MET A 111 -5.74 13.82 10.02
N VAL A 112 -6.58 13.21 10.87
CA VAL A 112 -7.32 13.95 11.90
C VAL A 112 -6.38 14.63 12.89
N ALA A 113 -5.33 13.93 13.34
CA ALA A 113 -4.31 14.50 14.24
C ALA A 113 -3.54 15.66 13.59
N MET A 114 -3.15 15.52 12.31
CA MET A 114 -2.49 16.60 11.55
C MET A 114 -3.42 17.82 11.43
N LYS A 115 -4.67 17.63 11.03
CA LYS A 115 -5.66 18.71 10.89
C LYS A 115 -5.81 19.53 12.18
N GLY A 116 -5.83 18.86 13.33
CA GLY A 116 -5.93 19.53 14.63
C GLY A 116 -4.71 20.38 15.02
N VAL A 117 -3.50 20.00 14.60
CA VAL A 117 -2.25 20.67 15.00
C VAL A 117 -1.73 21.68 13.96
N ILE A 118 -2.09 21.53 12.69
CA ILE A 118 -1.68 22.42 11.59
C ILE A 118 -1.91 23.91 11.92
N PRO A 119 -3.07 24.36 12.45
CA PRO A 119 -3.30 25.78 12.72
C PRO A 119 -2.30 26.41 13.71
N LYS A 120 -1.72 25.60 14.62
CA LYS A 120 -0.78 26.06 15.64
C LYS A 120 0.68 25.95 15.23
N THR A 121 0.98 25.13 14.24
CA THR A 121 2.35 24.75 13.90
C THR A 121 2.77 25.19 12.50
N GLY A 122 1.83 25.20 11.57
CA GLY A 122 2.08 25.39 10.14
C GLY A 122 2.07 24.07 9.37
N PRO A 123 1.53 24.05 8.14
CA PRO A 123 1.36 22.83 7.36
C PRO A 123 2.70 22.18 7.00
N PHE A 124 3.69 22.95 6.55
CA PHE A 124 4.99 22.42 6.13
C PHE A 124 5.82 21.91 7.31
N PHE A 125 5.68 22.51 8.49
CA PHE A 125 6.29 22.02 9.72
C PHE A 125 5.77 20.63 10.08
N VAL A 126 4.44 20.45 10.04
CA VAL A 126 3.81 19.13 10.28
C VAL A 126 4.28 18.11 9.23
N ALA A 127 4.34 18.51 7.96
CA ALA A 127 4.85 17.67 6.88
C ALA A 127 6.30 17.20 7.12
N ALA A 128 7.18 18.12 7.48
CA ALA A 128 8.58 17.84 7.79
C ALA A 128 8.73 16.94 9.03
N LEU A 129 8.03 17.26 10.13
CA LEU A 129 8.05 16.46 11.35
C LEU A 129 7.44 15.08 11.17
N ARG A 130 6.52 14.91 10.23
CA ARG A 130 6.00 13.59 9.89
C ARG A 130 7.03 12.75 9.16
N LEU A 131 7.72 13.32 8.18
CA LEU A 131 8.64 12.60 7.29
C LEU A 131 10.03 12.38 7.87
N LEU A 132 10.67 13.39 8.47
CA LEU A 132 12.07 13.31 8.90
C LEU A 132 12.30 12.26 10.00
N PRO A 133 11.54 12.26 11.12
CA PRO A 133 11.70 11.26 12.17
C PRO A 133 11.30 9.87 11.68
N ALA A 134 10.24 9.77 10.88
CA ALA A 134 9.79 8.49 10.34
C ALA A 134 10.83 7.88 9.40
N GLY A 135 11.37 8.68 8.49
CA GLY A 135 12.45 8.29 7.59
C GLY A 135 13.69 7.86 8.34
N ALA A 136 14.10 8.63 9.36
CA ALA A 136 15.23 8.28 10.22
C ALA A 136 15.01 6.94 10.94
N LEU A 137 13.81 6.69 11.47
CA LEU A 137 13.45 5.42 12.10
C LEU A 137 13.47 4.25 11.11
N VAL A 138 12.94 4.43 9.91
CA VAL A 138 12.94 3.40 8.86
C VAL A 138 14.37 3.10 8.38
N VAL A 139 15.21 4.12 8.18
CA VAL A 139 16.63 3.94 7.84
C VAL A 139 17.38 3.23 8.96
N ALA A 140 17.17 3.63 10.22
CA ALA A 140 17.79 2.98 11.38
C ALA A 140 17.39 1.51 11.48
N PHE A 141 16.10 1.21 11.29
CA PHE A 141 15.59 -0.17 11.27
C PHE A 141 16.17 -0.98 10.11
N ALA A 142 16.20 -0.43 8.89
CA ALA A 142 16.76 -1.11 7.72
C ALA A 142 18.27 -1.38 7.90
N ALA A 143 19.01 -0.41 8.44
CA ALA A 143 20.44 -0.56 8.75
C ALA A 143 20.68 -1.62 9.83
N ALA A 144 19.88 -1.63 10.90
CA ALA A 144 19.95 -2.65 11.96
C ALA A 144 19.64 -4.06 11.44
N ARG A 145 18.82 -4.18 10.38
CA ARG A 145 18.55 -5.44 9.67
C ARG A 145 19.62 -5.81 8.63
N GLY A 146 20.72 -5.06 8.55
CA GLY A 146 21.80 -5.31 7.61
C GLY A 146 21.45 -5.03 6.15
N ARG A 147 20.39 -4.25 5.88
CA ARG A 147 20.04 -3.84 4.52
C ARG A 147 21.12 -2.90 3.97
N LYS A 148 21.46 -3.08 2.70
CA LYS A 148 22.53 -2.30 2.04
C LYS A 148 22.11 -0.85 1.85
N GLN A 149 23.01 0.08 2.15
CA GLN A 149 22.84 1.49 1.85
C GLN A 149 22.85 1.74 0.33
N PRO A 150 22.15 2.78 -0.16
CA PRO A 150 22.21 3.17 -1.56
C PRO A 150 23.65 3.51 -1.94
N SER A 151 24.11 2.99 -3.08
CA SER A 151 25.48 3.20 -3.56
C SER A 151 25.49 3.80 -4.97
N GLY A 152 26.39 4.77 -5.17
CA GLY A 152 26.53 5.47 -6.45
C GLY A 152 25.53 6.62 -6.65
N TRP A 153 25.88 7.52 -7.57
CA TRP A 153 25.14 8.76 -7.78
C TRP A 153 23.77 8.53 -8.44
N ALA A 154 23.65 7.46 -9.25
CA ALA A 154 22.38 7.07 -9.84
C ALA A 154 21.35 6.68 -8.76
N ALA A 155 21.77 5.93 -7.73
CA ALA A 155 20.89 5.53 -6.64
C ALA A 155 20.44 6.74 -5.81
N TRP A 156 21.38 7.61 -5.42
CA TRP A 156 21.05 8.82 -4.66
C TRP A 156 20.22 9.81 -5.46
N GLY A 157 20.52 10.02 -6.75
CA GLY A 157 19.70 10.84 -7.63
C GLY A 157 18.29 10.28 -7.80
N ALA A 158 18.16 8.96 -7.89
CA ALA A 158 16.87 8.29 -7.99
C ALA A 158 16.02 8.47 -6.73
N ILE A 159 16.63 8.24 -5.56
CA ILE A 159 15.95 8.41 -4.26
C ILE A 159 15.64 9.88 -4.00
N ALA A 160 16.49 10.82 -4.42
CA ALA A 160 16.23 12.25 -4.26
C ALA A 160 15.06 12.71 -5.14
N ALA A 161 15.01 12.29 -6.41
CA ALA A 161 13.88 12.59 -7.29
C ALA A 161 12.57 11.98 -6.75
N PHE A 162 12.63 10.74 -6.28
CA PHE A 162 11.50 10.07 -5.64
C PHE A 162 11.08 10.76 -4.34
N GLY A 163 12.05 11.14 -3.49
CA GLY A 163 11.83 11.91 -2.27
C GLY A 163 11.18 13.27 -2.52
N LEU A 164 11.57 13.97 -3.59
CA LEU A 164 10.99 15.26 -3.95
C LEU A 164 9.53 15.11 -4.41
N ILE A 165 9.25 14.15 -5.29
CA ILE A 165 7.91 13.98 -5.88
C ILE A 165 6.97 13.25 -4.90
N ASP A 166 7.35 12.09 -4.39
CA ASP A 166 6.47 11.24 -3.60
C ASP A 166 6.43 11.62 -2.11
N ALA A 167 7.52 12.15 -1.54
CA ALA A 167 7.51 12.61 -0.16
C ALA A 167 7.21 14.10 -0.04
N ALA A 168 8.02 14.97 -0.66
CA ALA A 168 7.93 16.41 -0.44
C ALA A 168 6.65 16.99 -1.04
N CYS A 169 6.41 16.79 -2.34
CA CYS A 169 5.22 17.31 -3.01
C CYS A 169 3.94 16.68 -2.45
N PHE A 170 3.88 15.36 -2.29
CA PHE A 170 2.73 14.69 -1.65
C PHE A 170 2.42 15.28 -0.28
N GLN A 171 3.37 15.26 0.66
CA GLN A 171 3.10 15.65 2.03
C GLN A 171 2.90 17.17 2.17
N GLY A 172 3.58 17.97 1.34
CA GLY A 172 3.36 19.42 1.27
C GLY A 172 1.95 19.76 0.79
N PHE A 173 1.52 19.18 -0.34
CA PHE A 173 0.17 19.36 -0.86
C PHE A 173 -0.90 18.81 0.09
N LEU A 174 -0.64 17.66 0.72
CA LEU A 174 -1.54 17.08 1.72
C LEU A 174 -1.76 18.04 2.88
N THR A 175 -0.69 18.57 3.48
CA THR A 175 -0.82 19.43 4.66
C THR A 175 -1.41 20.81 4.33
N GLU A 176 -1.06 21.38 3.18
CA GLU A 176 -1.69 22.60 2.65
C GLU A 176 -3.17 22.41 2.31
N GLY A 177 -3.54 21.27 1.74
CA GLY A 177 -4.93 20.94 1.44
C GLY A 177 -5.71 20.71 2.73
N LEU A 178 -5.14 19.94 3.65
CA LEU A 178 -5.75 19.62 4.93
C LEU A 178 -5.95 20.85 5.80
N GLN A 179 -5.15 21.91 5.69
CA GLN A 179 -5.46 23.20 6.33
C GLN A 179 -6.83 23.73 5.89
N LYS A 180 -7.20 23.55 4.62
CA LYS A 180 -8.32 24.21 3.94
C LYS A 180 -9.55 23.31 3.76
N THR A 181 -9.39 21.99 3.85
CA THR A 181 -10.48 21.00 3.74
C THR A 181 -10.57 20.09 4.97
N SER A 182 -11.60 19.26 5.07
CA SER A 182 -11.77 18.32 6.20
C SER A 182 -10.89 17.07 6.06
N ALA A 183 -10.58 16.41 7.18
CA ALA A 183 -9.78 15.19 7.18
C ALA A 183 -10.48 14.06 6.41
N GLY A 184 -11.79 13.88 6.63
CA GLY A 184 -12.56 12.88 5.90
C GLY A 184 -12.66 13.17 4.41
N LEU A 185 -12.96 14.41 4.00
CA LEU A 185 -13.08 14.76 2.58
C LEU A 185 -11.73 14.62 1.86
N GLY A 186 -10.67 15.17 2.45
CA GLY A 186 -9.35 15.11 1.89
C GLY A 186 -8.82 13.68 1.75
N SER A 187 -9.14 12.79 2.70
CA SER A 187 -8.76 11.37 2.61
C SER A 187 -9.41 10.66 1.42
N VAL A 188 -10.69 10.94 1.12
CA VAL A 188 -11.40 10.39 -0.04
C VAL A 188 -10.77 10.86 -1.35
N ILE A 189 -10.37 12.13 -1.42
CA ILE A 189 -9.71 12.69 -2.60
C ILE A 189 -8.34 12.01 -2.82
N ILE A 190 -7.57 11.80 -1.76
CA ILE A 190 -6.28 11.09 -1.85
C ILE A 190 -6.47 9.64 -2.32
N ASP A 191 -7.53 8.98 -1.87
CA ASP A 191 -7.87 7.62 -2.28
C ASP A 191 -8.20 7.49 -3.78
N SER A 192 -8.35 8.60 -4.52
CA SER A 192 -8.45 8.58 -5.98
C SER A 192 -7.12 8.26 -6.69
N GLN A 193 -5.99 8.29 -5.97
CA GLN A 193 -4.65 8.00 -6.46
C GLN A 193 -4.53 6.73 -7.34
N PRO A 194 -5.17 5.58 -7.01
CA PRO A 194 -5.10 4.38 -7.84
C PRO A 194 -5.67 4.56 -9.25
N LEU A 195 -6.63 5.49 -9.43
CA LEU A 195 -7.18 5.82 -10.76
C LEU A 195 -6.07 6.37 -11.66
N THR A 196 -5.29 7.31 -11.14
CA THR A 196 -4.15 7.90 -11.85
C THR A 196 -3.03 6.88 -12.04
N VAL A 197 -2.76 6.02 -11.05
CA VAL A 197 -1.78 4.93 -11.20
C VAL A 197 -2.17 4.00 -12.35
N ALA A 198 -3.44 3.63 -12.48
CA ALA A 198 -3.90 2.76 -13.58
C ALA A 198 -3.63 3.40 -14.95
N ILE A 199 -3.91 4.70 -15.11
CA ILE A 199 -3.60 5.45 -16.33
C ILE A 199 -2.09 5.46 -16.61
N LEU A 200 -1.28 5.83 -15.61
CA LEU A 200 0.17 5.90 -15.77
C LEU A 200 0.76 4.52 -16.07
N ALA A 201 0.26 3.47 -15.43
CA ALA A 201 0.70 2.09 -15.68
C ALA A 201 0.35 1.65 -17.11
N ALA A 202 -0.82 2.02 -17.62
CA ALA A 202 -1.19 1.78 -19.01
C ALA A 202 -0.28 2.50 -19.99
N LEU A 203 0.03 3.78 -19.73
CA LEU A 203 0.88 4.61 -20.59
C LEU A 203 2.36 4.17 -20.59
N PHE A 204 2.92 3.89 -19.42
CA PHE A 204 4.35 3.62 -19.27
C PHE A 204 4.73 2.14 -19.32
N PHE A 205 3.81 1.24 -18.93
CA PHE A 205 4.06 -0.20 -18.88
C PHE A 205 3.21 -1.00 -19.87
N GLY A 206 2.32 -0.36 -20.63
CA GLY A 206 1.45 -1.03 -21.60
C GLY A 206 0.39 -1.93 -20.96
N GLU A 207 0.09 -1.73 -19.68
CA GLU A 207 -0.95 -2.47 -18.96
C GLU A 207 -2.34 -2.07 -19.51
N SER A 208 -3.21 -3.03 -19.84
CA SER A 208 -4.52 -2.71 -20.42
C SER A 208 -5.56 -2.35 -19.36
N ILE A 209 -6.19 -1.18 -19.49
CA ILE A 209 -7.37 -0.82 -18.69
C ILE A 209 -8.59 -1.46 -19.35
N GLY A 210 -9.20 -2.45 -18.68
CA GLY A 210 -10.44 -3.07 -19.15
C GLY A 210 -11.61 -2.09 -19.15
N ALA A 211 -12.68 -2.40 -19.88
CA ALA A 211 -13.86 -1.53 -20.00
C ALA A 211 -14.48 -1.14 -18.64
N ILE A 212 -14.48 -2.06 -17.67
CA ILE A 212 -14.94 -1.79 -16.29
C ILE A 212 -14.04 -0.77 -15.60
N GLY A 213 -12.72 -0.85 -15.79
CA GLY A 213 -11.77 0.12 -15.24
C GLY A 213 -11.87 1.50 -15.91
N ALA A 214 -12.15 1.56 -17.21
CA ALA A 214 -12.43 2.82 -17.88
C ALA A 214 -13.73 3.46 -17.36
N GLY A 215 -14.77 2.67 -17.13
CA GLY A 215 -16.01 3.14 -16.49
C GLY A 215 -15.78 3.63 -15.06
N GLY A 216 -14.98 2.90 -14.27
CA GLY A 216 -14.56 3.33 -12.93
C GLY A 216 -13.80 4.65 -12.96
N LEU A 217 -12.92 4.86 -13.94
CA LEU A 217 -12.19 6.12 -14.08
C LEU A 217 -13.13 7.32 -14.32
N VAL A 218 -14.08 7.19 -15.24
CA VAL A 218 -15.09 8.24 -15.50
C VAL A 218 -15.91 8.52 -14.24
N LEU A 219 -16.36 7.46 -13.56
CA LEU A 219 -17.13 7.57 -12.34
C LEU A 219 -16.34 8.28 -11.23
N GLY A 220 -15.03 8.03 -11.15
CA GLY A 220 -14.15 8.66 -10.17
C GLY A 220 -13.97 10.15 -10.43
N VAL A 221 -13.83 10.55 -11.70
CA VAL A 221 -13.82 11.97 -12.07
C VAL A 221 -15.13 12.65 -11.68
N VAL A 222 -16.28 12.02 -11.95
CA VAL A 222 -17.59 12.57 -11.54
C VAL A 222 -17.69 12.65 -10.01
N GLY A 223 -17.23 11.62 -9.29
CA GLY A 223 -17.20 11.60 -7.83
C GLY A 223 -16.39 12.76 -7.26
N LEU A 224 -15.17 12.98 -7.77
CA LEU A 224 -14.31 14.09 -7.39
C LEU A 224 -14.94 15.45 -7.69
N LEU A 225 -15.57 15.62 -8.85
CA LEU A 225 -16.26 16.87 -9.19
C LEU A 225 -17.42 17.17 -8.24
N LEU A 226 -18.17 16.15 -7.81
CA LEU A 226 -19.26 16.32 -6.83
C LEU A 226 -18.75 16.74 -5.45
N LEU A 227 -17.53 16.33 -5.07
CA LEU A 227 -16.90 16.75 -3.81
C LEU A 227 -16.60 18.26 -3.78
N GLU A 228 -16.37 18.88 -4.94
CA GLU A 228 -16.10 20.33 -5.07
C GLU A 228 -17.38 21.19 -5.16
N VAL A 229 -18.56 20.61 -5.42
CA VAL A 229 -19.81 21.36 -5.63
C VAL A 229 -20.17 22.29 -4.46
N PRO A 230 -20.08 21.86 -3.19
CA PRO A 230 -20.34 22.77 -2.06
C PRO A 230 -19.29 23.88 -1.92
N ALA A 231 -18.03 23.62 -2.25
CA ALA A 231 -16.98 24.64 -2.23
C ALA A 231 -17.21 25.71 -3.32
N LEU A 232 -17.72 25.31 -4.49
CA LEU A 232 -18.02 26.22 -5.61
C LEU A 232 -19.30 27.02 -5.43
N SER A 233 -20.25 26.54 -4.62
CA SER A 233 -21.58 27.17 -4.45
C SER A 233 -21.64 28.18 -3.31
N VAL A 234 -20.68 28.18 -2.38
CA VAL A 234 -20.71 29.02 -1.18
C VAL A 234 -20.00 30.38 -1.35
N GLU A 235 -19.09 30.55 -2.31
CA GLU A 235 -18.32 31.81 -2.44
C GLU A 235 -18.36 32.39 -3.86
N GLY A 236 -19.27 33.34 -4.07
CA GLY A 236 -19.38 34.19 -5.28
C GLY A 236 -18.26 35.21 -5.46
N SER A 237 -17.02 34.92 -5.07
CA SER A 237 -15.90 35.86 -5.21
C SER A 237 -14.57 35.16 -5.52
N ASN A 238 -14.10 35.28 -6.76
CA ASN A 238 -12.67 35.25 -7.13
C ASN A 238 -11.80 34.18 -6.41
N THR A 239 -12.29 32.95 -6.27
CA THR A 239 -11.53 31.87 -5.66
C THR A 239 -10.44 31.43 -6.64
N SER A 240 -9.22 31.92 -6.41
CA SER A 240 -8.02 31.37 -7.04
C SER A 240 -8.03 29.86 -6.83
N VAL A 241 -7.73 29.07 -7.88
CA VAL A 241 -7.64 27.59 -7.81
C VAL A 241 -6.76 27.12 -6.65
N TRP A 242 -5.79 27.95 -6.25
CA TRP A 242 -4.87 27.72 -5.13
C TRP A 242 -5.48 27.90 -3.73
N GLY A 243 -6.71 28.41 -3.63
CA GLY A 243 -7.46 28.58 -2.39
C GLY A 243 -8.28 27.35 -1.98
N SER A 244 -8.60 26.44 -2.90
CA SER A 244 -9.35 25.22 -2.59
C SER A 244 -8.46 24.16 -1.94
N GLY A 245 -8.88 23.64 -0.79
CA GLY A 245 -8.18 22.53 -0.12
C GLY A 245 -8.27 21.22 -0.91
N GLU A 246 -9.41 20.98 -1.55
CA GLU A 246 -9.69 19.82 -2.38
C GLU A 246 -8.70 19.71 -3.54
N TRP A 247 -8.41 20.83 -4.20
CA TRP A 247 -7.40 20.88 -5.27
C TRP A 247 -6.00 20.49 -4.79
N TRP A 248 -5.59 20.98 -3.62
CA TRP A 248 -4.31 20.57 -3.01
C TRP A 248 -4.31 19.07 -2.64
N MET A 249 -5.42 18.55 -2.11
CA MET A 249 -5.54 17.10 -1.83
C MET A 249 -5.49 16.26 -3.12
N PHE A 250 -6.05 16.77 -4.22
CA PHE A 250 -5.95 16.13 -5.53
C PHE A 250 -4.51 16.16 -6.04
N LEU A 251 -3.81 17.30 -6.00
CA LEU A 251 -2.39 17.38 -6.36
C LEU A 251 -1.53 16.43 -5.53
N SER A 252 -1.83 16.29 -4.25
CA SER A 252 -1.23 15.29 -3.36
C SER A 252 -1.42 13.87 -3.93
N ALA A 253 -2.67 13.50 -4.26
CA ALA A 253 -2.98 12.20 -4.88
C ALA A 253 -2.18 11.95 -6.17
N GLN A 254 -2.05 12.97 -7.03
CA GLN A 254 -1.28 12.86 -8.28
C GLN A 254 0.22 12.69 -8.02
N SER A 255 0.76 13.41 -7.04
CA SER A 255 2.16 13.27 -6.63
C SER A 255 2.46 11.84 -6.18
N MET A 256 1.59 11.27 -5.36
CA MET A 256 1.68 9.89 -4.89
C MET A 256 1.48 8.85 -6.01
N ALA A 257 0.63 9.15 -7.00
CA ALA A 257 0.46 8.28 -8.17
C ALA A 257 1.75 8.20 -8.99
N VAL A 258 2.40 9.34 -9.26
CA VAL A 258 3.69 9.39 -9.97
C VAL A 258 4.76 8.68 -9.15
N GLY A 259 4.83 8.95 -7.85
CA GLY A 259 5.77 8.28 -6.95
C GLY A 259 5.64 6.76 -6.94
N THR A 260 4.40 6.25 -6.92
CA THR A 260 4.12 4.80 -7.01
C THR A 260 4.72 4.16 -8.28
N ILE A 261 4.68 4.86 -9.41
CA ILE A 261 5.32 4.41 -10.66
C ILE A 261 6.85 4.48 -10.55
N MET A 262 7.39 5.55 -9.94
CA MET A 262 8.83 5.74 -9.73
C MET A 262 9.45 4.67 -8.84
N VAL A 263 8.71 4.11 -7.86
CA VAL A 263 9.21 3.04 -6.98
C VAL A 263 9.77 1.86 -7.77
N ARG A 264 9.12 1.45 -8.87
CA ARG A 264 9.61 0.35 -9.74
C ARG A 264 10.99 0.66 -10.34
N TRP A 265 11.29 1.94 -10.59
CA TRP A 265 12.58 2.36 -11.12
C TRP A 265 13.63 2.53 -10.02
N VAL A 266 13.29 3.15 -8.88
CA VAL A 266 14.19 3.30 -7.72
C VAL A 266 14.65 1.95 -7.18
N SER A 267 13.76 0.96 -7.15
CA SER A 267 14.05 -0.40 -6.68
C SER A 267 15.09 -1.15 -7.53
N LYS A 268 15.42 -0.65 -8.74
CA LYS A 268 16.52 -1.20 -9.56
C LYS A 268 17.90 -0.81 -9.04
N TYR A 269 17.99 0.30 -8.28
CA TYR A 269 19.24 0.88 -7.84
C TYR A 269 19.48 0.71 -6.33
N SER A 270 18.44 0.47 -5.53
CA SER A 270 18.53 0.36 -4.08
C SER A 270 17.53 -0.64 -3.51
N ASP A 271 17.82 -1.20 -2.33
CA ASP A 271 16.85 -1.95 -1.54
C ASP A 271 15.61 -1.08 -1.29
N PRO A 272 14.37 -1.58 -1.54
CA PRO A 272 13.16 -0.77 -1.45
C PRO A 272 12.90 -0.20 -0.05
N ILE A 273 13.20 -0.95 1.01
CA ILE A 273 12.93 -0.50 2.39
C ILE A 273 13.91 0.62 2.75
N MET A 274 15.19 0.44 2.43
CA MET A 274 16.21 1.47 2.63
C MET A 274 15.93 2.72 1.78
N ALA A 275 15.50 2.53 0.52
CA ALA A 275 15.12 3.62 -0.37
C ALA A 275 13.93 4.40 0.18
N THR A 276 12.90 3.73 0.71
CA THR A 276 11.75 4.38 1.35
C THR A 276 12.17 5.23 2.54
N GLY A 277 13.03 4.72 3.41
CA GLY A 277 13.54 5.50 4.55
C GLY A 277 14.26 6.78 4.10
N TRP A 278 15.17 6.66 3.13
CA TRP A 278 15.87 7.83 2.59
C TRP A 278 14.98 8.76 1.78
N HIS A 279 13.97 8.26 1.06
CA HIS A 279 13.03 9.12 0.34
C HIS A 279 12.27 10.04 1.31
N MET A 280 11.88 9.53 2.48
CA MET A 280 11.21 10.33 3.51
C MET A 280 12.15 11.37 4.11
N VAL A 281 13.41 10.99 4.40
CA VAL A 281 14.40 11.94 4.92
C VAL A 281 14.69 13.04 3.89
N LEU A 282 15.01 12.66 2.65
CA LEU A 282 15.33 13.61 1.58
C LEU A 282 14.13 14.48 1.17
N GLY A 283 12.92 13.93 1.20
CA GLY A 283 11.69 14.68 0.91
C GLY A 283 11.25 15.59 2.06
N GLY A 284 11.56 15.24 3.31
CA GLY A 284 11.27 16.09 4.47
C GLY A 284 12.16 17.34 4.56
N ILE A 285 13.37 17.32 3.97
CA ILE A 285 14.31 18.44 4.02
C ILE A 285 13.75 19.68 3.28
N PRO A 286 13.30 19.60 2.01
CA PRO A 286 12.68 20.74 1.33
C PRO A 286 11.47 21.30 2.09
N LEU A 287 10.66 20.45 2.70
CA LEU A 287 9.51 20.87 3.49
C LEU A 287 9.92 21.65 4.75
N LEU A 288 10.98 21.20 5.43
CA LEU A 288 11.52 21.95 6.55
C LEU A 288 12.08 23.31 6.11
N VAL A 289 12.76 23.36 4.96
CA VAL A 289 13.24 24.62 4.38
C VAL A 289 12.08 25.56 4.07
N ILE A 290 11.04 25.07 3.40
CA ILE A 290 9.82 25.85 3.10
C ILE A 290 9.16 26.32 4.40
N SER A 291 9.07 25.47 5.42
CA SER A 291 8.53 25.82 6.74
C SER A 291 9.27 26.98 7.39
N VAL A 292 10.61 26.98 7.32
CA VAL A 292 11.45 28.10 7.80
C VAL A 292 11.21 29.37 6.97
N LEU A 293 11.18 29.25 5.64
CA LEU A 293 11.00 30.40 4.74
C LEU A 293 9.60 31.03 4.82
N ASN A 294 8.58 30.22 5.06
CA ASN A 294 7.20 30.67 5.24
C ASN A 294 6.92 31.18 6.65
N HIS A 295 7.90 31.10 7.56
CA HIS A 295 7.74 31.46 8.97
C HIS A 295 6.55 30.74 9.62
N ASP A 296 6.46 29.43 9.38
CA ASP A 296 5.42 28.59 9.99
C ASP A 296 5.34 28.87 11.51
N PRO A 297 4.13 28.95 12.10
CA PRO A 297 3.93 29.40 13.47
C PRO A 297 4.87 28.75 14.50
N ALA A 298 5.10 27.43 14.39
CA ALA A 298 6.02 26.72 15.28
C ALA A 298 7.45 27.28 15.20
N LEU A 299 7.95 27.59 14.01
CA LEU A 299 9.32 28.08 13.82
C LEU A 299 9.46 29.58 14.08
N ASN A 300 8.35 30.33 14.13
CA ASN A 300 8.32 31.77 14.36
C ASN A 300 7.95 32.14 15.81
N GLY A 301 8.42 31.36 16.79
CA GLY A 301 8.30 31.68 18.22
C GLY A 301 7.00 31.24 18.90
N HIS A 302 6.13 30.49 18.23
CA HIS A 302 4.91 29.92 18.85
C HIS A 302 5.10 28.44 19.24
N ILE A 303 6.29 27.86 19.09
CA ILE A 303 6.55 26.48 19.55
C ILE A 303 6.30 26.30 21.05
N GLN A 304 6.47 27.37 21.84
CA GLN A 304 6.21 27.38 23.28
C GLN A 304 4.71 27.32 23.62
N GLU A 305 3.84 27.63 22.66
CA GLU A 305 2.38 27.57 22.81
C GLU A 305 1.82 26.16 22.56
N LEU A 306 2.66 25.23 22.10
CA LEU A 306 2.25 23.86 21.89
C LEU A 306 1.94 23.17 23.21
N THR A 307 0.72 22.66 23.30
CA THR A 307 0.28 21.85 24.43
C THR A 307 0.90 20.47 24.37
N TRP A 308 0.88 19.73 25.48
CA TRP A 308 1.32 18.33 25.50
C TRP A 308 0.54 17.47 24.48
N SER A 309 -0.75 17.73 24.30
CA SER A 309 -1.57 17.07 23.27
C SER A 309 -1.07 17.33 21.85
N ASP A 310 -0.58 18.54 21.54
CA ASP A 310 -0.06 18.87 20.22
C ASP A 310 1.25 18.12 19.95
N ILE A 311 2.13 18.03 20.94
CA ILE A 311 3.40 17.28 20.85
C ILE A 311 3.12 15.78 20.66
N VAL A 312 2.17 15.23 21.41
CA VAL A 312 1.76 13.82 21.25
C VAL A 312 1.14 13.59 19.88
N ALA A 313 0.32 14.51 19.37
CA ALA A 313 -0.25 14.41 18.02
C ALA A 313 0.83 14.42 16.93
N LEU A 314 1.81 15.33 17.02
CA LEU A 314 2.97 15.36 16.11
C LEU A 314 3.73 14.03 16.16
N GLY A 315 4.12 13.58 17.35
CA GLY A 315 4.84 12.30 17.52
C GLY A 315 4.03 11.10 17.01
N TYR A 316 2.72 11.09 17.25
CA TYR A 316 1.80 10.06 16.76
C TYR A 316 1.79 10.00 15.23
N THR A 317 1.67 11.16 14.56
CA THR A 317 1.63 11.21 13.09
C THR A 317 2.94 10.74 12.46
N SER A 318 4.10 11.04 13.07
CA SER A 318 5.41 10.60 12.58
C SER A 318 5.64 9.11 12.84
N ILE A 319 5.39 8.64 14.06
CA ILE A 319 5.72 7.26 14.44
C ILE A 319 4.65 6.30 13.92
N PHE A 320 3.41 6.45 14.38
CA PHE A 320 2.33 5.54 14.05
C PHE A 320 1.81 5.80 12.65
N GLY A 321 1.48 7.06 12.36
CA GLY A 321 0.95 7.48 11.07
C GLY A 321 1.94 7.34 9.90
N SER A 322 3.23 7.10 10.15
CA SER A 322 4.22 6.94 9.09
C SER A 322 5.11 5.71 9.29
N ALA A 323 6.09 5.72 10.21
CA ALA A 323 7.08 4.65 10.31
C ALA A 323 6.46 3.25 10.54
N VAL A 324 5.55 3.14 11.51
CA VAL A 324 4.86 1.89 11.84
C VAL A 324 3.90 1.49 10.73
N SER A 325 3.07 2.43 10.25
CA SER A 325 2.10 2.14 9.17
C SER A 325 2.79 1.63 7.91
N TYR A 326 3.83 2.33 7.43
CA TYR A 326 4.59 1.88 6.26
C TYR A 326 5.29 0.54 6.54
N GLY A 327 5.91 0.37 7.70
CA GLY A 327 6.56 -0.89 8.07
C GLY A 327 5.60 -2.09 8.05
N VAL A 328 4.44 -1.95 8.68
CA VAL A 328 3.40 -2.99 8.75
C VAL A 328 2.77 -3.21 7.37
N TYR A 329 2.47 -2.13 6.63
CA TYR A 329 1.94 -2.23 5.27
C TYR A 329 2.88 -3.02 4.35
N PHE A 330 4.17 -2.66 4.31
CA PHE A 330 5.14 -3.38 3.48
C PHE A 330 5.37 -4.81 3.96
N TYR A 331 5.39 -5.05 5.26
CA TYR A 331 5.48 -6.40 5.81
C TYR A 331 4.33 -7.29 5.30
N ASN A 332 3.09 -6.81 5.40
CA ASN A 332 1.94 -7.54 4.89
C ASN A 332 1.96 -7.64 3.36
N ALA A 333 2.38 -6.60 2.64
CA ALA A 333 2.47 -6.61 1.17
C ALA A 333 3.44 -7.67 0.64
N THR A 334 4.46 -8.02 1.42
CA THR A 334 5.41 -9.09 1.05
C THR A 334 4.93 -10.50 1.40
N ARG A 335 3.89 -10.65 2.23
CA ARG A 335 3.43 -11.96 2.75
C ARG A 335 2.01 -12.35 2.34
N GLY A 336 1.17 -11.38 2.05
CA GLY A 336 -0.24 -11.58 1.72
C GLY A 336 -0.56 -11.37 0.24
N SER A 337 -1.82 -11.62 -0.11
CA SER A 337 -2.36 -11.23 -1.40
C SER A 337 -2.40 -9.70 -1.51
N LEU A 338 -1.60 -9.13 -2.40
CA LEU A 338 -1.58 -7.69 -2.73
C LEU A 338 -2.99 -7.16 -3.05
N THR A 339 -3.84 -8.02 -3.58
CA THR A 339 -5.24 -7.75 -3.85
C THR A 339 -6.02 -7.38 -2.58
N THR A 340 -5.89 -8.17 -1.51
CA THR A 340 -6.58 -7.92 -0.23
C THR A 340 -6.13 -6.60 0.37
N LEU A 341 -4.82 -6.32 0.37
CA LEU A 341 -4.28 -5.05 0.88
C LEU A 341 -4.75 -3.84 0.08
N SER A 342 -4.89 -3.97 -1.24
CA SER A 342 -5.39 -2.90 -2.09
C SER A 342 -6.87 -2.60 -1.83
N SER A 343 -7.67 -3.58 -1.43
CA SER A 343 -9.07 -3.36 -1.04
C SER A 343 -9.23 -2.70 0.34
N LEU A 344 -8.24 -2.84 1.22
CA LEU A 344 -8.29 -2.30 2.57
C LEU A 344 -7.92 -0.82 2.64
N THR A 345 -7.37 -0.23 1.57
CA THR A 345 -7.10 1.22 1.50
C THR A 345 -8.36 2.05 1.73
N PHE A 346 -9.53 1.55 1.28
CA PHE A 346 -10.83 2.17 1.52
C PHE A 346 -11.22 2.31 2.98
N LEU A 347 -10.54 1.62 3.90
CA LEU A 347 -10.76 1.83 5.32
C LEU A 347 -10.20 3.17 5.80
N THR A 348 -9.16 3.71 5.16
CA THR A 348 -8.54 4.98 5.54
C THR A 348 -9.53 6.15 5.57
N PRO A 349 -10.33 6.41 4.51
CA PRO A 349 -11.29 7.51 4.55
C PRO A 349 -12.44 7.29 5.53
N MET A 350 -12.82 6.03 5.79
CA MET A 350 -13.80 5.74 6.83
C MET A 350 -13.26 6.10 8.20
N PHE A 351 -12.02 5.70 8.53
CA PHE A 351 -11.41 6.08 9.80
C PHE A 351 -11.18 7.60 9.90
N ALA A 352 -10.71 8.26 8.83
CA ALA A 352 -10.57 9.71 8.82
C ALA A 352 -11.90 10.42 9.05
N SER A 353 -13.00 9.95 8.44
CA SER A 353 -14.33 10.55 8.59
C SER A 353 -14.92 10.30 9.98
N ILE A 354 -14.84 9.07 10.51
CA ILE A 354 -15.33 8.73 11.85
C ILE A 354 -14.60 9.55 12.90
N PHE A 355 -13.26 9.55 12.86
CA PHE A 355 -12.46 10.27 13.85
C PHE A 355 -12.48 11.78 13.62
N GLY A 356 -12.64 12.25 12.38
CA GLY A 356 -12.87 13.66 12.05
C GLY A 356 -14.19 14.17 12.66
N PHE A 357 -15.27 13.39 12.56
CA PHE A 357 -16.52 13.70 13.24
C PHE A 357 -16.36 13.69 14.77
N LEU A 358 -15.75 12.64 15.34
CA LEU A 358 -15.65 12.47 16.80
C LEU A 358 -14.73 13.49 17.48
N TYR A 359 -13.59 13.83 16.87
CA TYR A 359 -12.57 14.69 17.50
C TYR A 359 -12.60 16.13 17.01
N LEU A 360 -12.96 16.37 15.74
CA LEU A 360 -12.95 17.69 15.13
C LEU A 360 -14.35 18.23 14.86
N GLY A 361 -15.40 17.44 15.08
CA GLY A 361 -16.78 17.84 14.82
C GLY A 361 -17.09 18.01 13.32
N GLU A 362 -16.32 17.38 12.44
CA GLU A 362 -16.49 17.49 10.99
C GLU A 362 -17.86 16.92 10.56
N THR A 363 -18.63 17.69 9.81
CA THR A 363 -19.88 17.23 9.18
C THR A 363 -19.78 17.35 7.66
N PHE A 364 -20.48 16.47 6.94
CA PHE A 364 -20.47 16.44 5.49
C PHE A 364 -21.80 16.92 4.94
N ALA A 365 -21.75 17.75 3.91
CA ALA A 365 -22.93 18.09 3.12
C ALA A 365 -23.42 16.86 2.34
N PRO A 366 -24.73 16.74 2.05
CA PRO A 366 -25.27 15.60 1.31
C PRO A 366 -24.56 15.34 -0.04
N GLU A 367 -24.12 16.40 -0.71
CA GLU A 367 -23.40 16.34 -1.98
C GLU A 367 -22.00 15.72 -1.82
N GLN A 368 -21.31 16.03 -0.71
CA GLN A 368 -20.01 15.44 -0.37
C GLN A 368 -20.13 13.96 -0.06
N ILE A 369 -21.21 13.56 0.62
CA ILE A 369 -21.51 12.13 0.88
C ILE A 369 -21.73 11.41 -0.46
N GLY A 370 -22.51 12.01 -1.36
CA GLY A 370 -22.75 11.46 -2.70
C GLY A 370 -21.47 11.31 -3.52
N GLY A 371 -20.65 12.36 -3.59
CA GLY A 371 -19.36 12.33 -4.29
C GLY A 371 -18.37 11.33 -3.69
N ALA A 372 -18.34 11.19 -2.36
CA ALA A 372 -17.48 10.23 -1.68
C ALA A 372 -17.89 8.79 -1.99
N LEU A 373 -19.19 8.47 -1.90
CA LEU A 373 -19.72 7.17 -2.27
C LEU A 373 -19.42 6.83 -3.73
N LEU A 374 -19.59 7.81 -4.63
CA LEU A 374 -19.31 7.63 -6.05
C LEU A 374 -17.83 7.34 -6.32
N THR A 375 -16.94 8.06 -5.62
CA THR A 375 -15.49 7.86 -5.70
C THR A 375 -15.09 6.47 -5.18
N LEU A 376 -15.69 6.00 -4.08
CA LEU A 376 -15.44 4.65 -3.57
C LEU A 376 -15.88 3.57 -4.58
N VAL A 377 -17.05 3.72 -5.19
CA VAL A 377 -17.53 2.80 -6.24
C VAL A 377 -16.60 2.81 -7.46
N ALA A 378 -16.15 3.99 -7.86
CA ALA A 378 -15.22 4.16 -8.98
C ALA A 378 -13.91 3.39 -8.77
N ILE A 379 -13.27 3.58 -7.62
CA ILE A 379 -12.00 2.93 -7.31
C ILE A 379 -12.21 1.41 -7.19
N TYR A 380 -13.34 0.94 -6.64
CA TYR A 380 -13.69 -0.48 -6.64
C TYR A 380 -13.78 -1.05 -8.05
N MET A 381 -14.45 -0.35 -8.97
CA MET A 381 -14.56 -0.76 -10.38
C MET A 381 -13.19 -0.80 -11.07
N VAL A 382 -12.32 0.18 -10.83
CA VAL A 382 -10.96 0.19 -11.38
C VAL A 382 -10.14 -0.99 -10.90
N ASN A 383 -10.29 -1.36 -9.63
CA ASN A 383 -9.55 -2.48 -9.04
C ASN A 383 -10.28 -3.83 -9.15
N TYR A 384 -11.44 -3.89 -9.81
CA TYR A 384 -12.31 -5.06 -9.83
C TYR A 384 -11.63 -6.35 -10.30
N LYS A 385 -10.86 -6.30 -11.40
CA LYS A 385 -10.12 -7.47 -11.92
C LYS A 385 -9.00 -7.93 -10.99
N SER A 386 -8.30 -6.98 -10.36
CA SER A 386 -7.31 -7.26 -9.32
C SER A 386 -7.97 -7.98 -8.14
N ILE A 387 -9.16 -7.54 -7.73
CA ILE A 387 -9.99 -8.08 -6.64
C ILE A 387 -10.46 -9.51 -6.89
N ILE A 388 -10.88 -9.81 -8.12
CA ILE A 388 -11.48 -11.12 -8.46
C ILE A 388 -10.44 -12.13 -8.96
N GLY A 389 -9.19 -11.73 -9.15
CA GLY A 389 -8.08 -12.64 -9.48
C GLY A 389 -8.07 -13.13 -10.93
N GLU A 390 -8.89 -12.55 -11.81
CA GLU A 390 -8.83 -12.80 -13.25
C GLU A 390 -7.73 -11.92 -13.87
N LYS A 391 -6.56 -12.51 -14.11
CA LYS A 391 -5.45 -11.89 -14.85
C LYS A 391 -5.75 -11.78 -16.35
#